data_AF-R6YPC5-F1
#
_entry.id   AF-R6YPC5-F1
#
_cell.length_a   1.000
_cell.length_b   1.000
_cell.length_c   1.000
_cell.angle_alpha   90.00
_cell.angle_beta   90.00
_cell.angle_gamma   90.00
#
_symmetry.space_group_name_H-M   'P 1'
#
loop_
_entity.id
_entity.type
_entity.pdbx_description
1 polymer ?
#
loop_
_entity_poly.entity_id
_entity_poly.type
_entity_poly.pdbx_seq_one_letter_code
_entity_poly.pdbx_strand_id
1 'polypeptide(L)'
;MSLSRISEINIDLWNKQKVQFPAHPDVNIIMGVNGSGKTTFLKKLYESLVADNHGQSEDIVYLPSIDNIAMRDKRKTATALAQNLEYFIYDMKTGPSLMSLRMSMIDSSAEKQEELKAQIADFQKTVNGLFALTRKRIEIEGSKFSVITDNGTLPVGALSSGEMQVLLILLRVFLLGKRESIVLIDEPENSLDIDWQFELINLLVRFNPNAQFFITTHSPALFGDGWGDKVWYMEQITK
;
A
#
# COMPACT_ATOMS: atom_id res chain seq x y z
N MET A 1 -19.30 6.35 11.44
CA MET A 1 -19.65 4.93 11.24
C MET A 1 -18.34 4.19 11.15
N SER A 2 -18.11 3.10 11.88
CA SER A 2 -16.89 2.31 11.66
C SER A 2 -17.07 1.50 10.37
N LEU A 3 -16.00 1.39 9.59
CA LEU A 3 -15.99 0.52 8.41
C LEU A 3 -16.08 -0.92 8.89
N SER A 4 -17.16 -1.61 8.55
CA SER A 4 -17.28 -3.03 8.84
C SER A 4 -16.40 -3.83 7.88
N ARG A 5 -15.72 -4.85 8.40
CA ARG A 5 -15.00 -5.83 7.57
C ARG A 5 -15.98 -6.50 6.60
N ILE A 6 -15.51 -6.74 5.38
CA ILE A 6 -16.27 -7.46 4.36
C ILE A 6 -16.19 -8.94 4.67
N SER A 7 -17.33 -9.61 4.87
CA SER A 7 -17.38 -11.06 5.10
C SER A 7 -17.66 -11.86 3.83
N GLU A 8 -18.29 -11.26 2.83
CA GLU A 8 -18.65 -11.93 1.57
C GLU A 8 -18.40 -11.00 0.40
N ILE A 9 -17.74 -11.52 -0.63
CA ILE A 9 -17.50 -10.82 -1.89
C ILE A 9 -18.53 -11.25 -2.91
N ASN A 10 -19.11 -10.27 -3.60
CA ASN A 10 -20.15 -10.49 -4.59
C ASN A 10 -20.10 -9.39 -5.65
N ILE A 11 -19.13 -9.49 -6.57
CA ILE A 11 -18.83 -8.44 -7.56
C ILE A 11 -19.12 -8.93 -8.98
N ASP A 12 -19.95 -8.19 -9.70
CA ASP A 12 -20.22 -8.45 -11.11
C ASP A 12 -19.08 -7.88 -11.97
N LEU A 13 -18.44 -8.72 -12.77
CA LEU A 13 -17.45 -8.35 -13.78
C LEU A 13 -18.10 -8.10 -15.15
N TRP A 14 -17.29 -7.91 -16.19
CA TRP A 14 -17.78 -7.79 -17.57
C TRP A 14 -18.34 -9.13 -18.07
N ASN A 15 -19.16 -9.09 -19.12
CA ASN A 15 -19.70 -10.30 -19.79
C ASN A 15 -20.54 -11.23 -18.88
N LYS A 16 -21.22 -10.67 -17.86
CA LYS A 16 -22.03 -11.42 -16.87
C LYS A 16 -21.22 -12.39 -15.98
N GLN A 17 -19.89 -12.29 -15.98
CA GLN A 17 -19.08 -13.03 -15.04
C GLN A 17 -19.24 -12.46 -13.64
N LYS A 18 -19.19 -13.32 -12.63
CA LYS A 18 -19.39 -12.92 -11.24
C LYS A 18 -18.33 -13.51 -10.32
N VAL A 19 -17.70 -12.67 -9.51
CA VAL A 19 -16.73 -13.10 -8.50
C VAL A 19 -17.43 -13.22 -7.15
N GLN A 20 -17.36 -14.42 -6.57
CA GLN A 20 -17.98 -14.72 -5.27
C GLN A 20 -17.10 -15.58 -4.38
N PHE A 21 -16.87 -15.15 -3.15
CA PHE A 21 -16.17 -15.92 -2.12
C PHE A 21 -16.35 -15.32 -0.72
N PRO A 22 -16.26 -16.13 0.36
CA PRO A 22 -16.25 -15.63 1.72
C PRO A 22 -14.91 -14.99 2.03
N ALA A 23 -14.89 -13.69 2.32
CA ALA A 23 -13.66 -12.96 2.59
C ALA A 23 -13.16 -13.19 4.02
N HIS A 24 -11.85 -13.37 4.16
CA HIS A 24 -11.19 -13.38 5.45
C HIS A 24 -11.16 -11.96 6.05
N PRO A 25 -11.27 -11.84 7.38
CA PRO A 25 -11.26 -10.53 8.04
C PRO A 25 -9.90 -9.84 7.93
N ASP A 26 -8.81 -10.57 7.76
CA ASP A 26 -7.43 -10.07 7.71
C ASP A 26 -6.91 -9.91 6.27
N VAL A 27 -6.46 -10.98 5.62
CA VAL A 27 -5.79 -10.94 4.32
C VAL A 27 -6.56 -11.82 3.33
N ASN A 28 -6.77 -11.28 2.13
CA ASN A 28 -7.35 -11.98 0.99
C ASN A 28 -6.42 -11.78 -0.20
N ILE A 29 -5.82 -12.87 -0.68
CA ILE A 29 -4.92 -12.85 -1.84
C ILE A 29 -5.67 -13.43 -3.04
N ILE A 30 -5.82 -12.64 -4.09
CA ILE A 30 -6.51 -13.03 -5.31
C ILE A 30 -5.46 -13.37 -6.36
N MET A 31 -5.23 -14.66 -6.56
CA MET A 31 -4.26 -15.16 -7.52
C MET A 31 -4.92 -15.50 -8.86
N GLY A 32 -4.23 -15.27 -9.96
CA GLY A 32 -4.66 -15.75 -11.27
C GLY A 32 -3.74 -15.31 -12.38
N VAL A 33 -3.90 -15.92 -13.56
CA VAL A 33 -3.06 -15.62 -14.73
C VAL A 33 -3.24 -14.18 -15.24
N ASN A 34 -2.33 -13.71 -16.08
CA ASN A 34 -2.51 -12.42 -16.76
C ASN A 34 -3.77 -12.43 -17.62
N GLY A 35 -4.57 -11.37 -17.50
CA GLY A 35 -5.86 -11.27 -18.20
C GLY A 35 -7.04 -12.00 -17.53
N SER A 36 -6.87 -12.61 -16.36
CA SER A 36 -7.98 -13.29 -15.64
C SER A 36 -9.01 -12.33 -15.02
N GLY A 37 -8.76 -11.02 -15.04
CA GLY A 37 -9.69 -10.00 -14.55
C GLY A 37 -9.36 -9.43 -13.16
N LYS A 38 -8.23 -9.80 -12.55
CA LYS A 38 -7.77 -9.34 -11.21
C LYS A 38 -7.88 -7.82 -11.00
N THR A 39 -7.21 -7.02 -11.82
CA THR A 39 -7.26 -5.54 -11.75
C THR A 39 -8.68 -5.01 -11.85
N THR A 40 -9.51 -5.60 -12.71
CA THR A 40 -10.90 -5.19 -12.90
C THR A 40 -11.75 -5.52 -11.67
N PHE A 41 -11.57 -6.71 -11.10
CA PHE A 41 -12.21 -7.10 -9.85
C PHE A 41 -11.87 -6.10 -8.73
N LEU A 42 -10.59 -5.80 -8.55
CA LEU A 42 -10.14 -4.92 -7.47
C LEU A 42 -10.64 -3.49 -7.63
N LYS A 43 -10.66 -2.97 -8.87
CA LYS A 43 -11.25 -1.65 -9.19
C LYS A 43 -12.74 -1.61 -8.88
N LYS A 44 -13.50 -2.61 -9.30
CA LYS A 44 -14.95 -2.67 -9.02
C LYS A 44 -15.26 -2.82 -7.54
N LEU A 45 -14.45 -3.59 -6.81
CA LEU A 45 -14.58 -3.69 -5.35
C LEU A 45 -14.35 -2.32 -4.70
N TYR A 46 -13.29 -1.60 -5.08
CA TYR A 46 -13.05 -0.25 -4.60
C TYR A 46 -14.20 0.72 -4.91
N GLU A 47 -14.71 0.71 -6.16
CA GLU A 47 -15.84 1.54 -6.57
C GLU A 47 -17.11 1.27 -5.74
N SER A 48 -17.41 -0.01 -5.49
CA SER A 48 -18.54 -0.42 -4.65
C SER A 48 -18.39 0.10 -3.21
N LEU A 49 -17.20 -0.08 -2.62
CA LEU A 49 -16.94 0.34 -1.24
C LEU A 49 -17.04 1.86 -1.05
N VAL A 50 -16.53 2.62 -2.02
CA VAL A 50 -16.63 4.09 -1.97
C VAL A 50 -18.08 4.55 -2.16
N ALA A 51 -18.86 3.88 -3.02
CA ALA A 51 -20.28 4.17 -3.18
C ALA A 51 -21.07 3.92 -1.89
N ASP A 52 -20.83 2.79 -1.22
CA ASP A 52 -21.49 2.41 0.03
C ASP A 52 -21.10 3.32 1.19
N ASN A 53 -19.86 3.82 1.22
CA ASN A 53 -19.38 4.73 2.27
C ASN A 53 -19.66 6.22 1.96
N HIS A 54 -20.69 6.52 1.14
CA HIS A 54 -21.09 7.88 0.75
C HIS A 54 -19.94 8.76 0.20
N GLY A 55 -18.96 8.15 -0.47
CA GLY A 55 -17.80 8.85 -1.02
C GLY A 55 -16.67 9.13 -0.03
N GLN A 56 -16.80 8.74 1.26
CA GLN A 56 -15.70 8.84 2.22
C GLN A 56 -14.69 7.72 1.96
N SER A 57 -13.45 8.09 1.61
CA SER A 57 -12.40 7.14 1.22
C SER A 57 -11.16 7.16 2.12
N GLU A 58 -11.18 7.91 3.23
CA GLU A 58 -9.98 8.07 4.07
C GLU A 58 -9.44 6.76 4.65
N ASP A 59 -10.33 5.79 4.87
CA ASP A 59 -10.04 4.46 5.40
C ASP A 59 -10.18 3.35 4.33
N ILE A 60 -10.43 3.72 3.06
CA ILE A 60 -10.46 2.79 1.92
C ILE A 60 -9.34 3.19 0.96
N VAL A 61 -8.26 2.41 0.96
CA VAL A 61 -7.07 2.69 0.16
C VAL A 61 -7.00 1.75 -1.03
N TYR A 62 -7.00 2.32 -2.24
CA TYR A 62 -6.64 1.59 -3.46
C TYR A 62 -5.23 1.98 -3.93
N LEU A 63 -4.42 0.96 -4.21
CA LEU A 63 -3.06 1.05 -4.73
C LEU A 63 -3.02 0.29 -6.06
N PRO A 64 -3.07 0.98 -7.22
CA PRO A 64 -2.98 0.32 -8.51
C PRO A 64 -1.58 -0.25 -8.74
N SER A 65 -1.49 -1.22 -9.65
CA SER A 65 -0.22 -1.70 -10.20
C SER A 65 0.61 -0.54 -10.73
N ILE A 66 1.93 -0.66 -10.65
CA ILE A 66 2.89 0.38 -11.06
C ILE A 66 2.63 0.92 -12.47
N ASP A 67 2.22 0.05 -13.39
CA ASP A 67 1.92 0.39 -14.79
C ASP A 67 0.63 1.19 -14.95
N ASN A 68 -0.24 1.15 -13.94
CA ASN A 68 -1.55 1.81 -13.92
C ASN A 68 -1.58 3.07 -13.03
N ILE A 69 -0.43 3.51 -12.49
CA ILE A 69 -0.35 4.73 -11.70
C ILE A 69 -0.50 5.95 -12.62
N ALA A 70 -1.54 6.75 -12.38
CA ALA A 70 -1.74 7.99 -13.11
C ALA A 70 -0.73 9.08 -12.68
N MET A 71 -0.21 9.83 -13.66
CA MET A 71 0.58 11.03 -13.39
C MET A 71 -0.28 12.10 -12.71
N ARG A 72 0.24 12.68 -11.62
CA ARG A 72 -0.41 13.80 -10.91
C ARG A 72 -0.27 15.12 -11.66
N ASP A 73 0.91 15.37 -12.23
CA ASP A 73 1.19 16.50 -13.11
C ASP A 73 1.90 16.02 -14.38
N LYS A 74 1.17 16.06 -15.50
CA LYS A 74 1.67 15.65 -16.83
C LYS A 74 2.78 16.55 -17.37
N ARG A 75 3.01 17.72 -16.75
CA ARG A 75 4.06 18.66 -17.15
C ARG A 75 5.41 18.35 -16.51
N LYS A 76 5.42 17.57 -15.42
CA LYS A 76 6.65 17.18 -14.73
C LYS A 76 7.34 16.02 -15.46
N THR A 77 8.67 16.02 -15.44
CA THR A 77 9.51 14.96 -16.02
C THR A 77 9.60 13.72 -15.13
N ALA A 78 9.32 13.85 -13.84
CA ALA A 78 9.32 12.73 -12.89
C ALA A 78 8.23 11.69 -13.24
N THR A 79 8.52 10.42 -12.99
CA THR A 79 7.59 9.31 -13.25
C THR A 79 6.33 9.44 -12.40
N ALA A 80 5.22 8.81 -12.83
CA ALA A 80 3.98 8.80 -12.07
C ALA A 80 4.17 8.26 -10.64
N LEU A 81 4.97 7.20 -10.51
CA LEU A 81 5.33 6.61 -9.22
C LEU A 81 6.10 7.61 -8.32
N ALA A 82 7.14 8.26 -8.85
CA ALA A 82 7.91 9.25 -8.10
C ALA A 82 7.04 10.41 -7.63
N GLN A 83 6.16 10.94 -8.51
CA GLN A 83 5.24 12.01 -8.15
C GLN A 83 4.25 11.60 -7.04
N ASN A 84 3.76 10.35 -7.06
CA ASN A 84 2.87 9.85 -6.02
C ASN A 84 3.61 9.66 -4.69
N LEU A 85 4.84 9.14 -4.73
CA LEU A 85 5.65 8.98 -3.53
C LEU A 85 5.99 10.34 -2.91
N GLU A 86 6.44 11.32 -3.71
CA GLU A 86 6.68 12.69 -3.24
C GLU A 86 5.44 13.32 -2.61
N TYR A 87 4.25 13.09 -3.18
CA TYR A 87 3.00 13.56 -2.61
C TYR A 87 2.76 12.99 -1.20
N PHE A 88 2.89 11.67 -1.00
CA PHE A 88 2.67 11.07 0.32
C PHE A 88 3.78 11.36 1.33
N ILE A 89 4.94 11.83 0.88
CA ILE A 89 6.01 12.31 1.77
C ILE A 89 5.75 13.78 2.17
N TYR A 90 5.49 14.66 1.19
CA TYR A 90 5.60 16.11 1.39
C TYR A 90 4.28 16.90 1.34
N ASP A 91 3.17 16.32 0.87
CA ASP A 91 1.93 17.08 0.75
C ASP A 91 1.45 17.59 2.12
N MET A 92 0.85 18.78 2.16
CA MET A 92 0.35 19.37 3.41
C MET A 92 -1.12 19.79 3.33
N LYS A 93 -1.78 19.59 2.18
CA LYS A 93 -3.03 20.30 1.87
C LYS A 93 -4.20 19.38 1.61
N THR A 94 -3.96 18.17 1.12
CA THR A 94 -4.99 17.41 0.40
C THR A 94 -5.22 16.01 0.94
N GLY A 95 -4.41 15.53 1.88
CA GLY A 95 -4.65 14.25 2.54
C GLY A 95 -3.55 13.84 3.51
N PRO A 96 -3.62 12.60 4.03
CA PRO A 96 -2.60 12.07 4.92
C PRO A 96 -1.27 11.93 4.18
N SER A 97 -0.23 12.53 4.75
CA SER A 97 1.15 12.42 4.31
C SER A 97 2.06 12.32 5.53
N LEU A 98 3.33 11.99 5.31
CA LEU A 98 4.32 12.01 6.39
C LEU A 98 4.49 13.41 6.98
N MET A 99 4.46 14.45 6.14
CA MET A 99 4.55 15.85 6.58
C MET A 99 3.31 16.28 7.38
N SER A 100 2.09 15.89 6.97
CA SER A 100 0.87 16.22 7.70
C SER A 100 0.81 15.49 9.06
N LEU A 101 1.26 14.23 9.11
CA LEU A 101 1.41 13.47 10.35
C LEU A 101 2.42 14.12 11.30
N ARG A 102 3.50 14.70 10.76
CA ARG A 102 4.46 15.45 11.58
C ARG A 102 3.88 16.76 12.07
N MET A 103 3.12 17.47 11.24
CA MET A 103 2.49 18.72 11.63
C MET A 103 1.49 18.52 12.77
N SER A 104 0.72 17.43 12.75
CA SER A 104 -0.21 17.13 13.84
C SER A 104 0.48 16.91 15.20
N MET A 105 1.79 16.63 15.23
CA MET A 105 2.56 16.55 16.47
C MET A 105 2.75 17.91 17.16
N ILE A 106 2.75 19.03 16.42
CA ILE A 106 3.09 20.35 16.99
C ILE A 106 2.12 20.75 18.11
N ASP A 107 0.83 20.55 17.87
CA ASP A 107 -0.24 20.90 18.81
C ASP A 107 -0.68 19.70 19.69
N SER A 108 0.01 18.56 19.58
CA SER A 108 -0.31 17.33 20.32
C SER A 108 0.35 17.29 21.70
N SER A 109 -0.21 16.48 22.62
CA SER A 109 0.40 16.22 23.93
C SER A 109 1.79 15.58 23.80
N ALA A 110 2.66 15.79 24.80
CA ALA A 110 4.02 15.22 24.80
C ALA A 110 4.02 13.69 24.61
N GLU A 111 3.09 12.99 25.28
CA GLU A 111 2.89 11.54 25.13
C GLU A 111 2.57 11.16 23.68
N LYS A 112 1.65 11.89 23.03
CA LYS A 112 1.28 11.63 21.63
C LYS A 112 2.42 11.93 20.67
N GLN A 113 3.22 12.95 20.94
CA GLN A 113 4.43 13.26 20.17
C GLN A 113 5.46 12.14 20.27
N GLU A 114 5.69 11.59 21.45
CA GLU A 114 6.62 10.46 21.65
C GLU A 114 6.14 9.21 20.92
N GLU A 115 4.84 8.90 21.00
CA GLU A 115 4.23 7.79 20.29
C GLU A 115 4.43 7.91 18.76
N LEU A 116 4.13 9.08 18.18
CA LEU A 116 4.27 9.32 16.75
C LEU A 116 5.73 9.32 16.29
N LYS A 117 6.66 9.86 17.10
CA LYS A 117 8.10 9.76 16.83
C LYS A 117 8.59 8.32 16.82
N ALA A 118 8.14 7.50 17.78
CA ALA A 118 8.49 6.09 17.84
C ALA A 118 7.94 5.32 16.62
N GLN A 119 6.70 5.62 16.20
CA GLN A 119 6.10 5.03 14.99
C GLN A 119 6.87 5.39 13.71
N ILE A 120 7.28 6.66 13.55
CA ILE A 120 8.08 7.09 12.40
C ILE A 120 9.48 6.46 12.43
N ALA A 121 10.09 6.32 13.61
CA ALA A 121 11.38 5.65 13.77
C ALA A 121 11.31 4.15 13.42
N ASP A 122 10.25 3.46 13.83
CA ASP A 122 10.00 2.06 13.48
C ASP A 122 9.76 1.87 11.98
N PHE A 123 8.99 2.77 11.36
CA PHE A 123 8.81 2.82 9.91
C PHE A 123 10.14 2.99 9.18
N GLN A 124 10.95 3.98 9.57
CA GLN A 124 12.28 4.22 9.02
C GLN A 124 13.18 2.99 9.17
N LYS A 125 13.21 2.38 10.37
CA LYS A 125 14.01 1.18 10.64
C LYS A 125 13.62 0.02 9.73
N THR A 126 12.33 -0.19 9.52
CA THR A 126 11.81 -1.25 8.65
C THR A 126 12.24 -1.04 7.20
N VAL A 127 12.01 0.14 6.64
CA VAL A 127 12.39 0.45 5.26
C VAL A 127 13.90 0.29 5.08
N ASN A 128 14.69 0.72 6.08
CA ASN A 128 16.15 0.56 6.05
C ASN A 128 16.59 -0.90 6.11
N GLY A 129 15.83 -1.77 6.77
CA GLY A 129 16.05 -3.22 6.71
C GLY A 129 15.89 -3.77 5.30
N LEU A 130 14.84 -3.36 4.58
CA LEU A 130 14.63 -3.76 3.18
C LEU A 130 15.71 -3.23 2.25
N PHE A 131 16.08 -1.96 2.40
CA PHE A 131 17.04 -1.27 1.51
C PHE A 131 18.50 -1.62 1.85
N ALA A 132 18.77 -2.36 2.92
CA ALA A 132 20.12 -2.81 3.27
C ALA A 132 20.76 -3.60 2.12
N LEU A 133 19.98 -4.44 1.42
CA LEU A 133 20.45 -5.23 0.27
C LEU A 133 20.85 -4.34 -0.92
N THR A 134 20.24 -3.18 -1.07
CA THR A 134 20.54 -2.21 -2.13
C THR A 134 21.54 -1.14 -1.71
N ARG A 135 22.11 -1.25 -0.50
CA ARG A 135 23.03 -0.28 0.13
C ARG A 135 22.46 1.14 0.17
N LYS A 136 21.15 1.24 0.35
CA LYS A 136 20.46 2.51 0.56
C LYS A 136 19.81 2.51 1.93
N ARG A 137 19.55 3.69 2.46
CA ARG A 137 18.67 3.89 3.60
C ARG A 137 17.92 5.20 3.46
N ILE A 138 16.74 5.28 4.04
CA ILE A 138 16.01 6.52 4.20
C ILE A 138 16.33 7.15 5.57
N GLU A 139 16.38 8.47 5.59
CA GLU A 139 16.48 9.29 6.79
C GLU A 139 15.34 10.31 6.79
N ILE A 140 14.60 10.33 7.88
CA ILE A 140 13.43 11.17 8.06
C ILE A 140 13.68 12.11 9.24
N GLU A 141 14.10 13.34 8.97
CA GLU A 141 14.50 14.33 9.98
C GLU A 141 13.72 15.65 9.80
N GLY A 142 12.94 16.07 10.81
CA GLY A 142 12.13 17.30 10.73
C GLY A 142 11.13 17.31 9.57
N SER A 143 11.36 18.11 8.54
CA SER A 143 10.54 18.11 7.31
C SER A 143 11.24 17.44 6.12
N LYS A 144 12.47 16.95 6.32
CA LYS A 144 13.32 16.40 5.28
C LYS A 144 13.17 14.90 5.22
N PHE A 145 13.02 14.40 3.99
CA PHE A 145 13.15 12.99 3.66
C PHE A 145 14.34 12.86 2.72
N SER A 146 15.29 11.99 3.03
CA SER A 146 16.52 11.83 2.27
C SER A 146 16.85 10.37 2.06
N VAL A 147 17.39 10.05 0.89
CA VAL A 147 17.94 8.73 0.59
C VAL A 147 19.45 8.83 0.75
N ILE A 148 20.01 8.06 1.66
CA ILE A 148 21.45 7.99 1.89
C ILE A 148 22.02 6.74 1.22
N THR A 149 23.13 6.93 0.55
CA THR A 149 23.93 5.88 -0.10
C THR A 149 25.39 6.02 0.31
N ASP A 150 26.22 5.04 -0.02
CA ASP A 150 27.67 5.10 0.17
C ASP A 150 28.31 6.31 -0.52
N ASN A 151 27.69 6.81 -1.60
CA ASN A 151 28.20 7.92 -2.41
C ASN A 151 27.58 9.28 -2.05
N GLY A 152 26.80 9.34 -0.97
CA GLY A 152 26.15 10.57 -0.49
C GLY A 152 24.63 10.52 -0.52
N THR A 153 24.02 11.70 -0.42
CA THR A 153 22.57 11.88 -0.35
C THR A 153 21.94 12.05 -1.72
N LEU A 154 20.90 11.28 -2.00
CA LEU A 154 20.12 11.32 -3.22
C LEU A 154 18.68 11.80 -2.95
N PRO A 155 18.03 12.42 -3.95
CA PRO A 155 16.59 12.69 -3.88
C PRO A 155 15.79 11.38 -3.95
N VAL A 156 14.55 11.40 -3.46
CA VAL A 156 13.65 10.24 -3.45
C VAL A 156 13.41 9.68 -4.86
N GLY A 157 13.32 10.55 -5.87
CA GLY A 157 13.15 10.13 -7.27
C GLY A 157 14.34 9.38 -7.88
N ALA A 158 15.46 9.25 -7.16
CA ALA A 158 16.62 8.45 -7.57
C ALA A 158 16.59 7.00 -7.06
N LEU A 159 15.57 6.62 -6.28
CA LEU A 159 15.29 5.22 -5.96
C LEU A 159 14.92 4.44 -7.23
N SER A 160 15.14 3.13 -7.22
CA SER A 160 14.64 2.26 -8.30
C SER A 160 13.11 2.21 -8.27
N SER A 161 12.48 1.75 -9.36
CA SER A 161 11.02 1.56 -9.39
C SER A 161 10.53 0.63 -8.27
N GLY A 162 11.22 -0.49 -8.06
CA GLY A 162 10.91 -1.43 -6.98
C GLY A 162 11.04 -0.81 -5.58
N GLU A 163 12.11 -0.05 -5.33
CA GLU A 163 12.31 0.67 -4.06
C GLU A 163 11.22 1.72 -3.82
N MET A 164 10.89 2.53 -4.83
CA MET A 164 9.81 3.51 -4.73
C MET A 164 8.46 2.85 -4.50
N GLN A 165 8.20 1.71 -5.14
CA GLN A 165 6.94 0.98 -5.04
C GLN A 165 6.75 0.39 -3.65
N VAL A 166 7.72 -0.37 -3.13
CA VAL A 166 7.61 -0.93 -1.78
C VAL A 166 7.51 0.17 -0.73
N LEU A 167 8.28 1.26 -0.88
CA LEU A 167 8.19 2.42 0.01
C LEU A 167 6.82 3.09 -0.05
N LEU A 168 6.26 3.29 -1.24
CA LEU A 168 4.93 3.89 -1.41
C LEU A 168 3.84 3.01 -0.76
N ILE A 169 3.86 1.71 -1.00
CA ILE A 169 2.89 0.76 -0.43
C ILE A 169 2.96 0.79 1.09
N LEU A 170 4.15 0.62 1.67
CA LEU A 170 4.35 0.62 3.12
C LEU A 170 3.96 1.97 3.74
N LEU A 171 4.34 3.09 3.11
CA LEU A 171 3.98 4.43 3.58
C LEU A 171 2.46 4.62 3.59
N ARG A 172 1.76 4.14 2.56
CA ARG A 172 0.30 4.24 2.46
C ARG A 172 -0.41 3.48 3.57
N VAL A 173 0.07 2.29 3.92
CA VAL A 173 -0.48 1.52 5.04
C VAL A 173 -0.11 2.14 6.39
N PHE A 174 1.14 2.60 6.55
CA PHE A 174 1.60 3.30 7.75
C PHE A 174 0.74 4.54 8.07
N LEU A 175 0.43 5.35 7.06
CA LEU A 175 -0.36 6.58 7.20
C LEU A 175 -1.82 6.34 7.60
N LEU A 176 -2.32 5.11 7.57
CA LEU A 176 -3.64 4.77 8.13
C LEU A 176 -3.66 4.83 9.65
N GLY A 177 -2.49 4.82 10.32
CA GLY A 177 -2.38 5.00 11.76
C GLY A 177 -3.06 3.88 12.56
N LYS A 178 -3.04 2.64 12.04
CA LYS A 178 -3.71 1.46 12.62
C LYS A 178 -5.24 1.61 12.76
N ARG A 179 -5.87 2.51 12.01
CA ARG A 179 -7.34 2.58 11.94
C ARG A 179 -7.89 1.32 11.25
N GLU A 180 -9.15 1.00 11.56
CA GLU A 180 -9.91 0.03 10.77
C GLU A 180 -10.02 0.54 9.34
N SER A 181 -9.56 -0.25 8.38
CA SER A 181 -9.41 0.20 7.00
C SER A 181 -9.52 -0.97 6.03
N ILE A 182 -9.88 -0.69 4.79
CA ILE A 182 -9.83 -1.67 3.69
C ILE A 182 -8.72 -1.23 2.74
N VAL A 183 -7.76 -2.11 2.50
CA VAL A 183 -6.59 -1.82 1.66
C VAL A 183 -6.58 -2.77 0.47
N LEU A 184 -6.71 -2.21 -0.73
CA LEU A 184 -6.72 -2.90 -1.99
C LEU A 184 -5.41 -2.64 -2.72
N ILE A 185 -4.65 -3.68 -3.05
CA ILE A 185 -3.33 -3.57 -3.68
C ILE A 185 -3.30 -4.42 -4.94
N ASP A 186 -3.05 -3.79 -6.08
CA ASP A 186 -3.05 -4.47 -7.37
C ASP A 186 -1.62 -4.81 -7.82
N GLU A 187 -1.31 -6.10 -7.94
CA GLU A 187 -0.03 -6.65 -8.41
C GLU A 187 1.21 -5.96 -7.80
N PRO A 188 1.34 -5.94 -6.46
CA PRO A 188 2.44 -5.25 -5.81
C PRO A 188 3.82 -5.86 -6.09
N GLU A 189 3.89 -7.08 -6.61
CA GLU A 189 5.13 -7.78 -6.96
C GLU A 189 5.88 -7.16 -8.16
N ASN A 190 5.18 -6.39 -9.00
CA ASN A 190 5.78 -5.86 -10.22
C ASN A 190 7.02 -5.01 -9.87
N SER A 191 8.18 -5.32 -10.45
CA SER A 191 9.49 -4.69 -10.13
C SER A 191 10.06 -4.92 -8.72
N LEU A 192 9.43 -5.74 -7.85
CA LEU A 192 9.98 -6.05 -6.53
C LEU A 192 10.95 -7.23 -6.58
N ASP A 193 12.03 -7.11 -5.80
CA ASP A 193 12.91 -8.23 -5.50
C ASP A 193 12.15 -9.36 -4.79
N ILE A 194 12.58 -10.61 -5.02
CA ILE A 194 11.90 -11.80 -4.50
C ILE A 194 11.85 -11.81 -2.97
N ASP A 195 12.91 -11.36 -2.30
CA ASP A 195 12.96 -11.32 -0.83
C ASP A 195 11.92 -10.34 -0.27
N TRP A 196 11.69 -9.22 -0.97
CA TRP A 196 10.66 -8.26 -0.60
C TRP A 196 9.25 -8.77 -0.85
N GLN A 197 9.05 -9.64 -1.84
CA GLN A 197 7.75 -10.27 -2.08
C GLN A 197 7.38 -11.18 -0.90
N PHE A 198 8.28 -12.04 -0.43
CA PHE A 198 8.02 -12.91 0.72
C PHE A 198 7.64 -12.13 1.99
N GLU A 199 8.29 -10.99 2.22
CA GLU A 199 8.07 -10.19 3.43
C GLU A 199 6.90 -9.21 3.33
N LEU A 200 6.41 -8.88 2.12
CA LEU A 200 5.51 -7.75 1.93
C LEU A 200 4.26 -7.86 2.80
N ILE A 201 3.54 -8.99 2.75
CA ILE A 201 2.28 -9.17 3.48
C ILE A 201 2.52 -9.09 5.00
N ASN A 202 3.60 -9.70 5.50
CA ASN A 202 3.99 -9.63 6.91
C ASN A 202 4.17 -8.18 7.36
N LEU A 203 4.85 -7.36 6.55
CA LEU A 203 5.05 -5.94 6.84
C LEU A 203 3.74 -5.15 6.82
N LEU A 204 2.85 -5.40 5.85
CA LEU A 204 1.55 -4.72 5.75
C LEU A 204 0.70 -4.98 7.00
N VAL A 205 0.56 -6.24 7.39
CA VAL A 205 -0.21 -6.65 8.58
C VAL A 205 0.42 -6.10 9.86
N ARG A 206 1.75 -6.07 9.96
CA ARG A 206 2.43 -5.49 11.12
C ARG A 206 2.19 -3.98 11.22
N PHE A 207 2.21 -3.25 10.10
CA PHE A 207 1.97 -1.80 10.09
C PHE A 207 0.52 -1.44 10.37
N ASN A 208 -0.45 -2.20 9.85
CA ASN A 208 -1.85 -2.03 10.21
C ASN A 208 -2.56 -3.38 10.41
N PRO A 209 -2.58 -3.92 11.64
CA PRO A 209 -3.26 -5.18 11.95
C PRO A 209 -4.79 -5.05 11.94
N ASN A 210 -5.32 -3.81 11.95
CA ASN A 210 -6.74 -3.54 11.91
C ASN A 210 -7.28 -3.42 10.48
N ALA A 211 -6.40 -3.39 9.48
CA ALA A 211 -6.81 -3.37 8.09
C ALA A 211 -7.30 -4.74 7.62
N GLN A 212 -8.19 -4.73 6.63
CA GLN A 212 -8.53 -5.87 5.80
C GLN A 212 -7.89 -5.67 4.42
N PHE A 213 -7.04 -6.60 4.02
CA PHE A 213 -6.26 -6.51 2.79
C PHE A 213 -6.89 -7.35 1.67
N PHE A 214 -6.95 -6.77 0.47
CA PHE A 214 -7.29 -7.46 -0.79
C PHE A 214 -6.13 -7.23 -1.76
N ILE A 215 -5.35 -8.27 -2.02
CA ILE A 215 -4.11 -8.17 -2.81
C ILE A 215 -4.27 -9.05 -4.04
N THR A 216 -4.17 -8.48 -5.23
CA THR A 216 -4.10 -9.30 -6.46
C THR A 216 -2.66 -9.63 -6.79
N THR A 217 -2.41 -10.82 -7.34
CA THR A 217 -1.06 -11.19 -7.75
C THR A 217 -1.04 -12.32 -8.79
N HIS A 218 0.08 -12.44 -9.49
CA HIS A 218 0.47 -13.64 -10.24
C HIS A 218 1.65 -14.39 -9.61
N SER A 219 2.23 -13.88 -8.52
CA SER A 219 3.43 -14.41 -7.89
C SER A 219 3.13 -15.23 -6.63
N PRO A 220 3.48 -16.54 -6.61
CA PRO A 220 3.42 -17.34 -5.40
C PRO A 220 4.31 -16.84 -4.26
N ALA A 221 5.36 -16.06 -4.57
CA ALA A 221 6.30 -15.57 -3.56
C ALA A 221 5.62 -14.65 -2.54
N LEU A 222 4.57 -13.92 -2.93
CA LEU A 222 3.83 -13.06 -1.98
C LEU A 222 3.15 -13.83 -0.84
N PHE A 223 2.80 -15.10 -1.06
CA PHE A 223 2.03 -15.88 -0.09
C PHE A 223 2.68 -17.21 0.30
N GLY A 224 3.80 -17.56 -0.32
CA GLY A 224 4.51 -18.80 -0.10
C GLY A 224 5.03 -18.97 1.33
N ASP A 225 5.22 -17.86 2.05
CA ASP A 225 5.65 -17.85 3.45
C ASP A 225 4.47 -17.65 4.42
N GLY A 226 3.59 -18.66 4.50
CA GLY A 226 2.57 -18.75 5.56
C GLY A 226 1.21 -18.11 5.27
N TRP A 227 0.94 -17.66 4.04
CA TRP A 227 -0.34 -17.04 3.66
C TRP A 227 -1.15 -17.87 2.64
N GLY A 228 -0.76 -19.12 2.39
CA GLY A 228 -1.39 -19.99 1.39
C GLY A 228 -2.87 -20.31 1.65
N ASP A 229 -3.31 -20.28 2.91
CA ASP A 229 -4.71 -20.48 3.31
C ASP A 229 -5.61 -19.27 3.03
N LYS A 230 -5.01 -18.12 2.67
CA LYS A 230 -5.71 -16.86 2.36
C LYS A 230 -5.88 -16.63 0.85
N VAL A 231 -5.54 -17.61 0.03
CA VAL A 231 -5.50 -17.49 -1.44
C VAL A 231 -6.82 -17.91 -2.07
N TRP A 232 -7.35 -17.02 -2.90
CA TRP A 232 -8.49 -17.23 -3.78
C TRP A 232 -8.01 -17.24 -5.24
N TYR A 233 -8.22 -18.34 -5.95
CA TYR A 233 -7.88 -18.43 -7.37
C TYR A 233 -9.01 -17.84 -8.22
N MET A 234 -8.70 -16.86 -9.07
CA MET A 234 -9.66 -16.18 -9.96
C MET A 234 -10.50 -17.16 -10.77
N GLU A 235 -9.87 -18.22 -11.26
CA GLU A 235 -10.50 -19.26 -12.08
C GLU A 235 -11.54 -20.09 -11.30
N GLN A 236 -11.48 -20.11 -9.97
CA GLN A 236 -12.39 -20.85 -9.09
C GLN A 236 -13.52 -19.97 -8.53
N ILE A 237 -13.22 -18.70 -8.30
CA ILE A 237 -14.18 -17.75 -7.71
C ILE A 237 -15.03 -17.02 -8.76
N THR A 238 -14.68 -17.12 -10.05
CA THR A 238 -15.41 -16.51 -11.16
C THR A 238 -16.40 -17.52 -11.77
N LYS A 239 -17.69 -17.15 -11.81
CA LYS A 239 -18.78 -17.93 -12.43
C LYS A 239 -19.36 -17.21 -13.65
#